data_AF-A0A2C9LXM9-F1
#
_entry.id   AF-A0A2C9LXM9-F1
#
_cell.length_a   1.000
_cell.length_b   1.000
_cell.length_c   1.000
_cell.angle_alpha   90.00
_cell.angle_beta   90.00
_cell.angle_gamma   90.00
#
_symmetry.space_group_name_H-M   'P 1'
#
loop_
_entity.id
_entity.type
_entity.pdbx_description
1 polymer ?
#
loop_
_entity_poly.entity_id
_entity_poly.type
_entity_poly.pdbx_seq_one_letter_code
_entity_poly.pdbx_strand_id
1 'polypeptide(L)'
;MHQYNGYAFFDFACAAPYVDIDMNCKDRGDLAYKDAIFISPHKFIGGPQTPGLLVAKSWIFKNTYPHGVGGGTVVFVRRQNHVYFSEPEHKEEGGTPAIIESIRAGLVFKLKDAFKPKFIMEKEMQMME
;
A
#
# COMPACT_ATOMS: atom_id res chain seq x y z
N MET A 1 -9.78 -6.57 -18.48
CA MET A 1 -9.78 -7.37 -17.24
C MET A 1 -11.08 -7.23 -16.47
N HIS A 2 -11.44 -6.03 -15.97
CA HIS A 2 -12.69 -5.83 -15.23
C HIS A 2 -13.97 -6.12 -16.03
N GLN A 3 -13.96 -5.90 -17.35
CA GLN A 3 -15.04 -6.33 -18.25
C GLN A 3 -15.34 -7.84 -18.19
N TYR A 4 -14.39 -8.65 -17.70
CA TYR A 4 -14.48 -10.10 -17.58
C TYR A 4 -14.39 -10.56 -16.12
N ASN A 5 -14.75 -9.70 -15.15
CA ASN A 5 -14.75 -9.99 -13.71
C ASN A 5 -13.37 -10.40 -13.12
N GLY A 6 -12.26 -10.04 -13.78
CA GLY A 6 -10.92 -10.23 -13.21
C GLY A 6 -10.55 -9.15 -12.19
N TYR A 7 -9.50 -9.37 -11.39
CA TYR A 7 -8.93 -8.39 -10.46
C TYR A 7 -7.59 -7.85 -10.93
N ALA A 8 -7.37 -6.54 -10.78
CA ALA A 8 -6.17 -5.83 -11.22
C ALA A 8 -5.24 -5.48 -10.05
N PHE A 9 -4.19 -6.28 -9.89
CA PHE A 9 -3.13 -6.06 -8.91
C PHE A 9 -1.84 -5.61 -9.59
N PHE A 10 -1.23 -4.52 -9.10
CA PHE A 10 0.01 -4.00 -9.68
C PHE A 10 1.13 -3.91 -8.66
N ASP A 11 2.31 -4.38 -9.05
CA ASP A 11 3.55 -4.11 -8.32
C ASP A 11 4.07 -2.72 -8.70
N PHE A 12 4.05 -1.82 -7.73
CA PHE A 12 4.49 -0.44 -7.84
C PHE A 12 5.88 -0.24 -7.20
N ALA A 13 6.60 -1.31 -6.83
CA ALA A 13 7.86 -1.22 -6.11
C ALA A 13 8.87 -0.28 -6.79
N CYS A 14 9.07 -0.40 -8.09
CA CYS A 14 10.02 0.45 -8.83
C CYS A 14 9.35 1.65 -9.50
N ALA A 15 8.06 1.59 -9.84
CA ALA A 15 7.38 2.67 -10.55
C ALA A 15 6.97 3.82 -9.63
N ALA A 16 6.54 3.50 -8.40
CA ALA A 16 5.96 4.46 -7.45
C ALA A 16 6.79 5.73 -7.17
N PRO A 17 8.14 5.71 -7.14
CA PRO A 17 8.92 6.94 -6.96
C PRO A 17 8.74 7.93 -8.11
N TYR A 18 8.50 7.45 -9.32
CA TYR A 18 8.62 8.22 -10.57
C TYR A 18 7.30 8.54 -11.27
N VAL A 19 6.18 7.96 -10.81
CA VAL A 19 4.86 8.20 -11.40
C VAL A 19 3.86 8.72 -10.37
N ASP A 20 2.83 9.41 -10.85
CA ASP A 20 1.65 9.68 -10.02
C ASP A 20 0.91 8.36 -9.73
N ILE A 21 0.52 8.18 -8.46
CA ILE A 21 -0.19 6.98 -8.03
C ILE A 21 -1.67 7.31 -7.99
N ASP A 22 -2.41 6.77 -8.96
CA ASP A 22 -3.86 6.88 -9.01
C ASP A 22 -4.50 5.48 -9.04
N MET A 23 -5.32 5.19 -8.02
CA MET A 23 -6.06 3.95 -7.89
C MET A 23 -7.32 3.90 -8.76
N ASN A 24 -7.85 5.05 -9.20
CA ASN A 24 -9.18 5.14 -9.80
C ASN A 24 -9.14 5.47 -11.29
N CYS A 25 -8.16 6.23 -11.77
CA CYS A 25 -7.98 6.66 -13.17
C CYS A 25 -9.32 7.04 -13.84
N LYS A 26 -10.10 7.89 -13.16
CA LYS A 26 -11.49 8.21 -13.55
C LYS A 26 -11.58 8.82 -14.95
N ASP A 27 -10.51 9.47 -15.41
CA ASP A 27 -10.36 10.02 -16.77
C ASP A 27 -10.28 8.95 -17.87
N ARG A 28 -10.09 7.68 -17.51
CA ARG A 28 -9.91 6.54 -18.44
C ARG A 28 -11.12 5.61 -18.51
N GLY A 29 -12.23 5.95 -17.84
CA GLY A 29 -13.49 5.21 -17.82
C GLY A 29 -13.72 4.40 -16.53
N ASP A 30 -14.97 4.00 -16.30
CA ASP A 30 -15.43 3.43 -15.01
C ASP A 30 -14.76 2.10 -14.62
N LEU A 31 -14.26 1.36 -15.61
CA LEU A 31 -13.57 0.08 -15.42
C LEU A 31 -12.05 0.23 -15.34
N ALA A 32 -11.51 1.45 -15.39
CA ALA A 32 -10.07 1.70 -15.43
C ALA A 32 -9.42 1.87 -14.05
N TYR A 33 -9.91 1.19 -13.02
CA TYR A 33 -9.34 1.26 -11.66
C TYR A 33 -8.29 0.17 -11.41
N LYS A 34 -7.64 0.22 -10.25
CA LYS A 34 -6.77 -0.84 -9.71
C LYS A 34 -7.43 -1.38 -8.45
N ASP A 35 -7.44 -2.71 -8.28
CA ASP A 35 -7.99 -3.34 -7.08
C ASP A 35 -7.01 -3.25 -5.91
N ALA A 36 -5.72 -3.45 -6.18
CA ALA A 36 -4.66 -3.14 -5.23
C ALA A 36 -3.34 -2.80 -5.91
N ILE A 37 -2.50 -2.08 -5.19
CA ILE A 37 -1.11 -1.82 -5.55
C ILE A 37 -0.20 -2.11 -4.37
N PHE A 38 0.98 -2.65 -4.68
CA PHE A 38 2.04 -2.92 -3.71
C PHE A 38 3.15 -1.90 -3.90
N ILE A 39 3.46 -1.14 -2.86
CA ILE A 39 4.50 -0.11 -2.91
C ILE A 39 5.64 -0.54 -2.01
N SER A 40 6.86 -0.26 -2.47
CA SER A 40 8.09 -0.43 -1.70
C SER A 40 8.69 0.95 -1.42
N PRO A 41 8.25 1.65 -0.34
CA PRO A 41 8.77 2.97 0.00
C PRO A 41 10.30 2.94 0.22
N HIS A 42 10.89 1.78 0.53
CA HIS A 42 12.33 1.63 0.68
C HIS A 42 13.13 1.83 -0.61
N LYS A 43 12.46 1.86 -1.76
CA LYS A 43 13.05 2.17 -3.07
C LYS A 43 12.95 3.65 -3.44
N PHE A 44 12.32 4.49 -2.60
CA PHE A 44 12.25 5.92 -2.82
C PHE A 44 13.52 6.60 -2.27
N ILE A 45 13.74 7.85 -2.70
CA ILE A 45 14.75 8.73 -2.09
C ILE A 45 14.40 8.92 -0.59
N GLY A 46 15.35 8.62 0.29
CA GLY A 46 15.12 8.63 1.75
C GLY A 46 14.31 7.45 2.27
N GLY A 47 14.00 6.47 1.42
CA GLY A 47 13.22 5.27 1.71
C GLY A 47 13.80 4.23 2.68
N PRO A 48 15.12 4.05 2.86
CA PRO A 48 15.62 2.95 3.68
C PRO A 48 14.95 2.88 5.07
N GLN A 49 14.62 1.66 5.52
CA GLN A 49 13.94 1.38 6.80
C GLN A 49 12.46 1.79 6.88
N THR A 50 11.75 1.89 5.76
CA THR A 50 10.28 1.98 5.73
C THR A 50 9.63 0.61 5.56
N PRO A 51 8.40 0.38 6.07
CA PRO A 51 7.64 -0.83 5.77
C PRO A 51 7.20 -0.86 4.29
N GLY A 52 6.77 -2.03 3.82
CA GLY A 52 5.98 -2.13 2.58
C GLY A 52 4.60 -1.51 2.78
N LEU A 53 3.99 -1.01 1.70
CA LEU A 53 2.65 -0.43 1.73
C LEU A 53 1.73 -1.15 0.75
N LEU A 54 0.58 -1.61 1.23
CA LEU A 54 -0.51 -2.13 0.41
C LEU A 54 -1.62 -1.07 0.36
N VAL A 55 -1.98 -0.64 -0.85
CA VAL A 55 -3.19 0.18 -1.05
C VAL A 55 -4.18 -0.67 -1.82
N ALA A 56 -5.32 -0.95 -1.19
CA ALA A 56 -6.30 -1.90 -1.70
C ALA A 56 -7.71 -1.36 -1.52
N LYS A 57 -8.61 -1.78 -2.40
CA LYS A 57 -10.04 -1.45 -2.27
C LYS A 57 -10.67 -2.26 -1.14
N SER A 58 -11.39 -1.61 -0.23
CA SER A 58 -11.94 -2.27 0.96
C SER A 58 -12.80 -3.50 0.64
N TRP A 59 -13.53 -3.51 -0.47
CA TRP A 59 -14.38 -4.63 -0.89
C TRP A 59 -13.63 -5.93 -1.24
N ILE A 60 -12.31 -5.89 -1.40
CA ILE A 60 -11.52 -7.13 -1.62
C ILE A 60 -11.26 -7.88 -0.31
N PHE A 61 -11.36 -7.22 0.84
CA PHE A 61 -11.12 -7.81 2.16
C PHE A 61 -12.36 -8.53 2.69
N LYS A 62 -12.65 -9.70 2.13
CA LYS A 62 -13.84 -10.50 2.48
C LYS A 62 -13.60 -11.53 3.59
N ASN A 63 -12.34 -11.77 3.96
CA ASN A 63 -11.99 -12.78 4.95
C ASN A 63 -12.44 -12.35 6.35
N THR A 64 -13.02 -13.29 7.11
CA THR A 64 -13.41 -13.07 8.51
C THR A 64 -12.27 -13.31 9.49
N TYR A 65 -11.17 -13.90 9.03
CA TYR A 65 -9.97 -14.19 9.82
C TYR A 65 -8.77 -13.48 9.20
N PRO A 66 -7.82 -12.99 10.01
CA PRO A 66 -6.61 -12.37 9.50
C PRO A 66 -5.69 -13.40 8.87
N HIS A 67 -4.82 -12.96 7.96
CA HIS A 67 -3.75 -13.81 7.46
C HIS A 67 -2.77 -14.21 8.58
N GLY A 68 -2.40 -13.25 9.43
CA GLY A 68 -1.55 -13.47 10.60
C GLY A 68 -2.30 -13.21 11.89
N VAL A 69 -2.43 -14.22 12.75
CA VAL A 69 -3.03 -14.03 14.08
C VAL A 69 -1.97 -13.49 15.04
N GLY A 70 -2.25 -12.34 15.66
CA GLY A 70 -1.35 -11.70 16.62
C GLY A 70 -2.08 -10.70 17.53
N GLY A 71 -1.36 -10.18 18.52
CA GLY A 71 -1.86 -9.06 19.33
C GLY A 71 -2.27 -7.89 18.44
N GLY A 72 -3.36 -7.20 18.77
CA GLY A 72 -3.90 -6.12 17.93
C GLY A 72 -4.91 -6.56 16.87
N THR A 73 -4.93 -7.84 16.44
CA THR A 73 -5.93 -8.35 15.47
C THR A 73 -7.24 -8.79 16.12
N VAL A 74 -7.22 -9.01 17.43
CA VAL A 74 -8.30 -9.65 18.19
C VAL A 74 -9.01 -8.61 19.08
N VAL A 75 -10.33 -8.58 19.00
CA VAL A 75 -11.22 -7.84 19.90
C VAL A 75 -11.46 -8.63 21.19
N PHE A 76 -11.73 -9.93 21.08
CA PHE A 76 -12.05 -10.78 22.23
C PHE A 76 -11.61 -12.23 22.03
N VAL A 77 -11.08 -12.85 23.09
CA VAL A 77 -10.61 -14.25 23.09
C VAL A 77 -11.47 -15.08 24.03
N ARG A 78 -11.95 -16.23 23.54
CA ARG A 78 -12.54 -17.32 24.33
C ARG A 78 -11.73 -18.59 24.11
N ARG A 79 -11.88 -19.55 25.03
CA ARG A 79 -11.18 -20.86 24.97
C ARG A 79 -11.33 -21.60 23.64
N GLN A 80 -12.43 -21.38 22.92
CA GLN A 80 -12.75 -22.06 21.66
C GLN A 80 -12.95 -21.11 20.48
N ASN A 81 -12.96 -19.78 20.69
CA ASN A 81 -13.35 -18.81 19.66
C ASN A 81 -12.60 -17.48 19.82
N HIS A 82 -12.41 -16.78 18.71
CA HIS A 82 -11.79 -15.47 18.67
C HIS A 82 -12.70 -14.52 17.89
N VAL A 83 -12.85 -13.29 18.37
CA VAL A 83 -13.51 -12.21 17.65
C VAL A 83 -12.41 -11.28 17.15
N TYR A 84 -12.27 -11.15 15.84
CA TYR A 84 -11.28 -10.27 15.20
C TYR A 84 -11.90 -8.93 14.82
N PHE A 85 -11.06 -7.92 14.61
CA PHE A 85 -11.52 -6.62 14.10
C PHE A 85 -12.11 -6.77 12.69
N SER A 86 -13.13 -5.97 12.39
CA SER A 86 -13.73 -5.90 11.04
C SER A 86 -12.86 -5.09 10.09
N GLU A 87 -12.19 -4.07 10.61
CA GLU A 87 -11.36 -3.13 9.87
C GLU A 87 -10.14 -3.88 9.31
N PRO A 88 -9.92 -3.90 7.97
CA PRO A 88 -8.81 -4.60 7.35
C PRO A 88 -7.44 -4.21 7.92
N GLU A 89 -7.24 -2.94 8.25
CA GLU A 89 -5.98 -2.41 8.77
C GLU A 89 -5.62 -3.07 10.11
N HIS A 90 -6.53 -3.03 11.09
CA HIS A 90 -6.31 -3.66 12.39
C HIS A 90 -6.26 -5.19 12.30
N LYS A 91 -7.05 -5.77 11.39
CA LYS A 91 -7.11 -7.21 11.22
C LYS A 91 -5.81 -7.76 10.62
N GLU A 92 -5.23 -7.11 9.62
CA GLU A 92 -4.07 -7.65 8.88
C GLU A 92 -2.71 -7.17 9.42
N GLU A 93 -2.66 -6.13 10.27
CA GLU A 93 -1.41 -5.60 10.85
C GLU A 93 -1.12 -6.10 12.28
N GLY A 94 -1.37 -7.39 12.51
CA GLY A 94 -1.14 -8.01 13.82
C GLY A 94 0.30 -7.92 14.32
N GLY A 95 0.45 -7.68 15.62
CA GLY A 95 1.73 -7.59 16.32
C GLY A 95 2.05 -6.17 16.76
N THR A 96 3.34 -5.92 17.00
CA THR A 96 3.84 -4.57 17.32
C THR A 96 3.92 -3.76 16.03
N PRO A 97 3.17 -2.65 15.88
CA PRO A 97 3.23 -1.84 14.67
C PRO A 97 4.62 -1.22 14.48
N ALA A 98 5.05 -1.10 13.23
CA ALA A 98 6.31 -0.46 12.85
C ALA A 98 6.16 1.07 12.87
N ILE A 99 5.93 1.65 14.06
CA ILE A 99 5.52 3.06 14.22
C ILE A 99 6.57 4.02 13.62
N ILE A 100 7.85 3.84 13.95
CA ILE A 100 8.92 4.74 13.50
C ILE A 100 9.11 4.61 11.98
N GLU A 101 9.06 3.39 11.47
CA GLU A 101 9.19 3.07 10.06
C GLU A 101 8.00 3.63 9.26
N SER A 102 6.79 3.62 9.84
CA SER A 102 5.59 4.22 9.25
C SER A 102 5.67 5.74 9.19
N ILE A 103 6.20 6.38 10.24
CA ILE A 103 6.49 7.83 10.23
C ILE A 103 7.47 8.16 9.10
N ARG A 104 8.54 7.37 8.94
CA ARG A 104 9.49 7.54 7.83
C ARG A 104 8.83 7.38 6.47
N ALA A 105 7.94 6.39 6.30
CA ALA A 105 7.21 6.22 5.05
C ALA A 105 6.38 7.47 4.72
N GLY A 106 5.68 8.05 5.71
CA GLY A 106 4.97 9.32 5.53
C GLY A 106 5.89 10.46 5.08
N LEU A 107 7.08 10.58 5.68
CA LEU A 107 8.07 11.59 5.29
C LEU A 107 8.60 11.39 3.86
N VAL A 108 8.80 10.14 3.44
CA VAL A 108 9.21 9.77 2.07
C VAL A 108 8.17 10.21 1.04
N PHE A 109 6.89 9.99 1.31
CA PHE A 109 5.82 10.48 0.42
C PHE A 109 5.75 12.01 0.39
N LYS A 110 5.97 12.68 1.54
CA LYS A 110 6.06 14.14 1.59
C LYS A 110 7.24 14.69 0.76
N LEU A 111 8.39 14.01 0.79
CA LEU A 111 9.55 14.34 -0.03
C LEU A 111 9.22 14.19 -1.53
N LYS A 112 8.63 13.04 -1.90
CA LYS A 112 8.20 12.77 -3.28
C LYS A 112 7.23 13.83 -3.78
N ASP A 113 6.26 14.24 -2.96
CA ASP A 113 5.32 15.29 -3.32
C ASP A 113 5.97 16.67 -3.45
N ALA A 114 6.98 16.99 -2.63
CA ALA A 114 7.71 18.25 -2.71
C ALA A 114 8.49 18.40 -4.03
N PHE A 115 9.17 17.35 -4.48
CA PHE A 115 9.95 17.37 -5.72
C PHE A 115 9.11 17.06 -6.96
N LYS A 116 7.99 16.36 -6.79
CA LYS A 116 7.14 15.79 -7.85
C LYS A 116 7.83 14.64 -8.62
N PRO A 117 7.06 13.64 -9.10
CA PRO A 117 7.65 12.46 -9.74
C PRO A 117 8.42 12.80 -11.02
N LYS A 118 7.92 13.75 -11.82
CA LYS A 118 8.54 14.18 -13.07
C LYS A 118 9.97 14.70 -12.88
N PHE A 119 10.20 15.55 -11.88
CA PHE A 119 11.52 16.08 -11.58
C PHE A 119 12.49 14.97 -11.17
N ILE A 120 12.04 14.02 -10.33
CA ILE A 120 12.85 12.89 -9.88
C ILE A 120 13.30 12.06 -11.09
N MET A 121 12.37 11.74 -11.99
CA MET A 121 12.66 10.99 -13.22
C MET A 121 13.66 11.72 -14.11
N GLU A 122 13.44 13.01 -14.38
CA GLU A 122 14.34 13.83 -15.20
C GLU A 122 15.76 13.88 -14.61
N LYS A 123 15.87 14.01 -13.29
CA LYS A 123 17.17 14.05 -12.61
C LYS A 123 17.91 12.71 -12.67
N GLU A 124 17.19 11.61 -12.52
CA GLU A 124 17.81 10.29 -12.63
C GLU A 124 18.30 10.01 -14.06
N MET A 125 17.50 10.34 -15.09
CA MET A 125 17.94 10.21 -16.49
C MET A 125 19.20 11.02 -16.77
N GLN A 126 19.28 12.27 -16.28
CA GLN A 126 20.48 13.12 -16.42
C GLN A 126 21.75 12.54 -15.78
N MET A 127 21.63 11.66 -14.79
CA MET A 127 22.79 11.02 -14.13
C MET A 127 23.22 9.72 -14.83
N MET A 128 22.38 9.18 -15.72
CA MET A 128 22.67 7.97 -16.49
C MET A 128 23.34 8.28 -17.84
N GLU A 129 23.31 9.54 -18.28
CA GLU A 129 24.05 10.08 -19.43
C GLU A 129 25.49 10.44 -19.05
#